data_AF-A0A149UM58-F1
#
_entry.id   AF-A0A149UM58-F1
#
_cell.length_a   1.000
_cell.length_b   1.000
_cell.length_c   1.000
_cell.angle_alpha   90.00
_cell.angle_beta   90.00
_cell.angle_gamma   90.00
#
_symmetry.space_group_name_H-M   'P 1'
#
loop_
_entity.id
_entity.type
_entity.pdbx_description
1 polymer ?
#
loop_
_entity_poly.entity_id
_entity_poly.type
_entity_poly.pdbx_seq_one_letter_code
_entity_poly.pdbx_strand_id
1 'polypeptide(L)'
;MTPSFLRRSLLVATVCGVSAAVLSPLSAQAATTTLRGNVTYRERMALPPSVVEVRLLDISLADAKAPVLARTSLRATRQVPIPFTLKFNRALLKAGHSYALEATIFVEGRPWFITTTQNPVRAGNTSNITLVLSRTSASATASPIGTWKAERLGDAPVTESGKAPTVSIEEDGTVSGFSGCNRVRSKATLEGATITFGPMMTTRMACLPQAMATEQLFLKNMEATRGWHLAPTGDVLALVDAQDKPTVVFRRQPDAASEGASNKATPASGNPATDTQPAQITPTPR
;
A
#
# COMPACT_ATOMS: atom_id res chain seq x y z
N MET A 1 -81.07 -74.38 -23.29
CA MET A 1 -79.84 -74.29 -24.13
C MET A 1 -78.70 -73.74 -23.26
N THR A 2 -77.45 -73.96 -23.68
CA THR A 2 -76.22 -73.67 -22.91
C THR A 2 -75.54 -72.37 -23.42
N PRO A 3 -74.27 -72.03 -23.11
CA PRO A 3 -73.93 -71.23 -21.93
C PRO A 3 -72.97 -70.04 -22.21
N SER A 4 -72.55 -69.32 -21.14
CA SER A 4 -71.31 -68.49 -21.07
C SER A 4 -71.29 -67.21 -21.94
N PHE A 5 -70.41 -66.20 -21.77
CA PHE A 5 -69.37 -65.87 -20.76
C PHE A 5 -69.74 -64.49 -20.09
N LEU A 6 -68.91 -63.51 -19.67
CA LEU A 6 -67.46 -63.25 -19.64
C LEU A 6 -67.08 -62.23 -18.53
N ARG A 7 -65.77 -61.92 -18.40
CA ARG A 7 -65.11 -61.05 -17.40
C ARG A 7 -65.06 -59.55 -17.78
N ARG A 8 -64.93 -58.68 -16.76
CA ARG A 8 -64.05 -57.46 -16.62
C ARG A 8 -64.74 -56.40 -15.74
N SER A 9 -64.08 -55.50 -14.99
CA SER A 9 -62.72 -55.47 -14.39
C SER A 9 -62.68 -54.38 -13.30
N LEU A 10 -61.65 -54.37 -12.44
CA LEU A 10 -61.47 -53.39 -11.34
C LEU A 10 -61.44 -51.91 -11.81
N LEU A 11 -61.92 -51.02 -10.94
CA LEU A 11 -61.06 -49.95 -10.39
C LEU A 11 -61.59 -49.44 -9.03
N VAL A 12 -60.77 -49.57 -7.97
CA VAL A 12 -61.02 -48.96 -6.66
C VAL A 12 -60.16 -47.71 -6.55
N ALA A 13 -60.78 -46.55 -6.35
CA ALA A 13 -60.09 -45.27 -6.20
C ALA A 13 -59.88 -44.93 -4.72
N THR A 14 -58.85 -45.52 -4.10
CA THR A 14 -58.45 -45.21 -2.72
C THR A 14 -57.78 -43.83 -2.66
N VAL A 15 -58.53 -42.81 -2.24
CA VAL A 15 -58.00 -41.44 -2.04
C VAL A 15 -57.09 -41.43 -0.80
N CYS A 16 -55.78 -41.48 -1.02
CA CYS A 16 -54.80 -41.41 0.05
C CYS A 16 -54.56 -39.94 0.47
N GLY A 17 -55.09 -39.54 1.63
CA GLY A 17 -54.97 -38.19 2.16
C GLY A 17 -53.57 -37.88 2.67
N VAL A 18 -52.67 -37.40 1.80
CA VAL A 18 -51.33 -36.96 2.20
C VAL A 18 -51.41 -35.55 2.82
N SER A 19 -51.52 -35.49 4.14
CA SER A 19 -51.43 -34.24 4.91
C SER A 19 -50.03 -33.64 4.79
N ALA A 20 -49.86 -32.69 3.88
CA ALA A 20 -48.61 -31.95 3.70
C ALA A 20 -48.33 -31.06 4.93
N ALA A 21 -47.52 -31.55 5.86
CA ALA A 21 -47.04 -30.78 7.00
C ALA A 21 -46.15 -29.62 6.50
N VAL A 22 -46.71 -28.41 6.45
CA VAL A 22 -46.00 -27.18 6.12
C VAL A 22 -44.98 -26.84 7.21
N LEU A 23 -43.79 -27.43 7.08
CA LEU A 23 -42.58 -27.07 7.81
C LEU A 23 -42.17 -25.65 7.41
N SER A 24 -42.73 -24.65 8.09
CA SER A 24 -42.28 -23.26 8.01
C SER A 24 -40.77 -23.21 8.25
N PRO A 25 -39.96 -22.68 7.31
CA PRO A 25 -38.51 -22.61 7.50
C PRO A 25 -38.22 -21.69 8.68
N LEU A 26 -37.50 -22.20 9.69
CA LEU A 26 -37.00 -21.36 10.77
C LEU A 26 -35.98 -20.38 10.18
N SER A 27 -36.41 -19.14 9.96
CA SER A 27 -35.55 -18.04 9.55
C SER A 27 -34.39 -17.89 10.53
N ALA A 28 -33.21 -18.37 10.15
CA ALA A 28 -31.99 -18.23 10.90
C ALA A 28 -31.56 -16.75 10.92
N GLN A 29 -32.14 -16.00 11.87
CA GLN A 29 -31.89 -14.58 12.05
C GLN A 29 -30.43 -14.36 12.46
N ALA A 30 -29.59 -14.05 11.47
CA ALA A 30 -28.18 -13.70 11.69
C ALA A 30 -28.12 -12.48 12.61
N ALA A 31 -27.77 -12.72 13.87
CA ALA A 31 -27.87 -11.76 14.98
C ALA A 31 -26.89 -10.58 14.79
N THR A 32 -27.33 -9.62 13.97
CA THR A 32 -26.53 -8.48 13.53
C THR A 32 -26.39 -7.50 14.68
N THR A 33 -25.21 -7.49 15.30
CA THR A 33 -24.87 -6.56 16.38
C THR A 33 -24.34 -5.26 15.78
N THR A 34 -24.68 -4.14 16.42
CA THR A 34 -24.26 -2.81 15.98
C THR A 34 -23.42 -2.17 17.09
N LEU A 35 -22.17 -1.85 16.79
CA LEU A 35 -21.31 -1.04 17.66
C LEU A 35 -21.48 0.44 17.28
N ARG A 36 -21.68 1.30 18.29
CA ARG A 36 -21.82 2.75 18.14
C ARG A 36 -20.79 3.47 19.00
N GLY A 37 -20.22 4.54 18.48
CA GLY A 37 -19.20 5.29 19.20
C GLY A 37 -18.76 6.56 18.48
N ASN A 38 -17.72 7.17 19.00
CA ASN A 38 -17.07 8.35 18.44
C ASN A 38 -15.58 8.09 18.17
N VAL A 39 -15.07 8.69 17.10
CA VAL A 39 -13.66 8.86 16.78
C VAL A 39 -13.24 10.28 17.17
N THR A 40 -12.14 10.42 17.89
CA THR A 40 -11.60 11.71 18.35
C THR A 40 -10.07 11.71 18.32
N TYR A 41 -9.46 12.89 18.25
CA TYR A 41 -8.01 13.11 18.39
C TYR A 41 -7.76 14.28 19.36
N ARG A 42 -6.51 14.53 19.77
CA ARG A 42 -6.16 15.51 20.83
C ARG A 42 -5.66 16.85 20.28
N GLU A 43 -5.18 16.84 19.06
CA GLU A 43 -4.55 17.94 18.35
C GLU A 43 -5.56 19.06 18.04
N ARG A 44 -5.20 20.32 18.32
CA ARG A 44 -6.08 21.48 18.08
C ARG A 44 -6.05 21.94 16.62
N MET A 45 -6.52 21.08 15.72
CA MET A 45 -6.57 21.35 14.28
C MET A 45 -7.93 20.95 13.68
N ALA A 46 -8.36 21.69 12.65
CA ALA A 46 -9.51 21.30 11.83
C ALA A 46 -9.13 20.11 10.93
N LEU A 47 -9.98 19.10 10.87
CA LEU A 47 -9.83 17.97 9.97
C LEU A 47 -10.24 18.38 8.54
N PRO A 48 -9.41 18.12 7.51
CA PRO A 48 -9.78 18.29 6.11
C PRO A 48 -10.84 17.28 5.62
N PRO A 49 -11.35 17.42 4.38
CA PRO A 49 -12.19 16.42 3.74
C PRO A 49 -11.53 15.03 3.78
N SER A 50 -12.19 14.09 4.45
CA SER A 50 -11.56 12.83 4.86
C SER A 50 -12.55 11.67 4.93
N VAL A 51 -12.00 10.45 4.93
CA VAL A 51 -12.74 9.20 5.13
C VAL A 51 -12.24 8.54 6.42
N VAL A 52 -13.14 8.27 7.36
CA VAL A 52 -12.84 7.49 8.55
C VAL A 52 -13.19 6.03 8.25
N GLU A 53 -12.21 5.14 8.38
CA GLU A 53 -12.44 3.69 8.41
C GLU A 53 -12.40 3.21 9.86
N VAL A 54 -13.34 2.35 10.24
CA VAL A 54 -13.34 1.65 11.52
C VAL A 54 -13.44 0.14 11.26
N ARG A 55 -12.57 -0.63 11.92
CA ARG A 55 -12.41 -2.08 11.75
C ARG A 55 -12.56 -2.80 13.08
N LEU A 56 -13.30 -3.91 13.05
CA LEU A 56 -13.37 -4.89 14.13
C LEU A 56 -12.41 -6.04 13.83
N LEU A 57 -11.53 -6.35 14.78
CA LEU A 57 -10.40 -7.27 14.62
C LEU A 57 -10.40 -8.37 15.67
N ASP A 58 -10.00 -9.57 15.28
CA ASP A 58 -9.62 -10.65 16.20
C ASP A 58 -8.14 -10.45 16.59
N ILE A 59 -7.90 -10.18 17.87
CA ILE A 59 -6.57 -9.93 18.46
C ILE A 59 -6.18 -11.02 19.46
N SER A 60 -6.71 -12.23 19.30
CA SER A 60 -6.44 -13.37 20.19
C SER A 60 -5.02 -13.95 20.03
N LEU A 61 -4.29 -13.52 19.00
CA LEU A 61 -2.89 -13.83 18.75
C LEU A 61 -2.13 -12.51 18.71
N ALA A 62 -1.12 -12.33 19.57
CA ALA A 62 -0.41 -11.06 19.70
C ALA A 62 0.49 -10.74 18.48
N ASP A 63 1.17 -11.76 17.95
CA ASP A 63 2.25 -11.62 16.98
C ASP A 63 1.83 -11.91 15.52
N ALA A 64 0.52 -12.09 15.29
CA ALA A 64 -0.04 -12.42 13.98
C ALA A 64 -0.82 -11.24 13.38
N LYS A 65 -0.90 -11.18 12.05
CA LYS A 65 -1.70 -10.17 11.33
C LYS A 65 -3.19 -10.35 11.63
N ALA A 66 -3.70 -9.56 12.58
CA ALA A 66 -5.07 -9.61 13.11
C ALA A 66 -6.15 -9.68 12.00
N PRO A 67 -6.97 -10.75 11.94
CA PRO A 67 -8.07 -10.86 10.99
C PRO A 67 -9.14 -9.79 11.19
N VAL A 68 -9.59 -9.17 10.09
CA VAL A 68 -10.69 -8.18 10.11
C VAL A 68 -12.03 -8.93 9.99
N LEU A 69 -12.86 -8.86 11.04
CA LEU A 69 -14.19 -9.45 11.06
C LEU A 69 -15.27 -8.57 10.44
N ALA A 70 -15.11 -7.24 10.54
CA ALA A 70 -16.01 -6.26 9.96
C ALA A 70 -15.32 -4.91 9.76
N ARG A 71 -15.84 -4.13 8.82
CA ARG A 71 -15.35 -2.79 8.44
C ARG A 71 -16.53 -1.87 8.20
N THR A 72 -16.39 -0.60 8.54
CA THR A 72 -17.28 0.49 8.11
C THR A 72 -16.42 1.66 7.67
N SER A 73 -16.87 2.40 6.65
CA SER A 73 -16.14 3.53 6.07
C SER A 73 -17.11 4.68 5.86
N LEU A 74 -16.81 5.86 6.40
CA LEU A 74 -17.69 7.03 6.39
C LEU A 74 -16.92 8.29 6.02
N ARG A 75 -17.54 9.22 5.29
CA ARG A 75 -16.95 10.55 5.06
C ARG A 75 -17.13 11.42 6.30
N ALA A 76 -16.09 12.13 6.72
CA ALA A 76 -16.17 13.07 7.84
C ALA A 76 -16.99 14.30 7.41
N THR A 77 -18.25 14.36 7.84
CA THR A 77 -19.17 15.49 7.57
C THR A 77 -19.15 16.58 8.65
N ARG A 78 -18.48 16.32 9.77
CA ARG A 78 -18.27 17.26 10.87
C ARG A 78 -16.89 17.07 11.50
N GLN A 79 -16.44 18.06 12.26
CA GLN A 79 -15.24 17.97 13.10
C GLN A 79 -15.41 16.96 14.25
N VAL A 80 -14.30 16.58 14.88
CA VAL A 80 -14.32 15.65 16.03
C VAL A 80 -15.17 16.18 17.20
N PRO A 81 -15.91 15.31 17.92
CA PRO A 81 -15.98 13.86 17.78
C PRO A 81 -16.81 13.40 16.56
N ILE A 82 -16.26 12.51 15.74
CA ILE A 82 -16.91 11.96 14.54
C ILE A 82 -17.68 10.68 14.93
N PRO A 83 -19.00 10.58 14.72
CA PRO A 83 -19.76 9.42 15.12
C PRO A 83 -19.56 8.27 14.12
N PHE A 84 -19.40 7.05 14.61
CA PHE A 84 -19.32 5.85 13.77
C PHE A 84 -20.41 4.84 14.14
N THR A 85 -20.73 3.97 13.18
CA THR A 85 -21.61 2.82 13.36
C THR A 85 -21.08 1.65 12.55
N LEU A 86 -20.72 0.57 13.25
CA LEU A 86 -20.19 -0.66 12.65
C LEU A 86 -21.19 -1.79 12.92
N LYS A 87 -21.75 -2.36 11.85
CA LYS A 87 -22.63 -3.54 11.90
C LYS A 87 -21.81 -4.79 11.61
N PHE A 88 -22.04 -5.86 12.36
CA PHE A 88 -21.38 -7.15 12.16
C PHE A 88 -22.28 -8.31 12.61
N ASN A 89 -22.06 -9.51 12.07
CA ASN A 89 -22.77 -10.71 12.52
C ASN A 89 -22.14 -11.23 13.83
N ARG A 90 -22.93 -11.35 14.91
CA ARG A 90 -22.43 -11.84 16.21
C ARG A 90 -21.85 -13.25 16.15
N ALA A 91 -22.28 -14.09 15.20
CA ALA A 91 -21.75 -15.44 14.99
C ALA A 91 -20.27 -15.48 14.56
N LEU A 92 -19.67 -14.33 14.21
CA LEU A 92 -18.23 -14.20 13.94
C LEU A 92 -17.38 -14.15 15.24
N LEU A 93 -17.99 -13.92 16.41
CA LEU A 93 -17.30 -13.89 17.69
C LEU A 93 -17.27 -15.30 18.31
N LYS A 94 -16.06 -15.77 18.63
CA LYS A 94 -15.81 -17.05 19.29
C LYS A 94 -15.68 -16.87 20.80
N ALA A 95 -16.03 -17.90 21.57
CA ALA A 95 -15.70 -17.93 22.99
C ALA A 95 -14.18 -18.03 23.20
N GLY A 96 -13.67 -17.40 24.26
CA GLY A 96 -12.23 -17.38 24.58
C GLY A 96 -11.36 -16.44 23.73
N HIS A 97 -11.91 -15.88 22.64
CA HIS A 97 -11.20 -14.92 21.78
C HIS A 97 -11.28 -13.47 22.30
N SER A 98 -10.26 -12.68 21.99
CA SER A 98 -10.18 -11.24 22.26
C SER A 98 -10.40 -10.42 21.00
N TYR A 99 -11.22 -9.37 21.11
CA TYR A 99 -11.62 -8.53 19.99
C TYR A 99 -11.34 -7.05 20.27
N ALA A 100 -10.91 -6.30 19.25
CA ALA A 100 -10.64 -4.86 19.37
C ALA A 100 -11.17 -4.07 18.17
N LEU A 101 -11.37 -2.78 18.40
CA LEU A 101 -11.63 -1.79 17.36
C LEU A 101 -10.37 -1.00 17.03
N GLU A 102 -10.09 -0.84 15.74
CA GLU A 102 -9.17 0.16 15.21
C GLU A 102 -9.97 1.17 14.38
N ALA A 103 -9.54 2.43 14.40
CA ALA A 103 -9.96 3.44 13.44
C ALA A 103 -8.77 4.17 12.84
N THR A 104 -8.90 4.50 11.55
CA THR A 104 -7.93 5.27 10.76
C THR A 104 -8.67 6.38 10.02
N ILE A 105 -8.16 7.60 10.09
CA ILE A 105 -8.66 8.72 9.27
C ILE A 105 -7.74 8.87 8.06
N PHE A 106 -8.33 8.85 6.86
CA PHE A 106 -7.64 9.07 5.60
C PHE A 106 -7.95 10.45 5.02
N VAL A 107 -6.92 11.22 4.69
CA VAL A 107 -6.98 12.44 3.88
C VAL A 107 -6.33 12.12 2.55
N GLU A 108 -7.00 12.42 1.43
CA GLU A 108 -6.50 12.13 0.06
C GLU A 108 -6.05 10.66 -0.14
N GLY A 109 -6.72 9.73 0.54
CA GLY A 109 -6.39 8.30 0.52
C GLY A 109 -5.19 7.87 1.39
N ARG A 110 -4.51 8.82 2.06
CA ARG A 110 -3.34 8.57 2.92
C ARG A 110 -3.74 8.57 4.41
N PRO A 111 -3.24 7.63 5.23
CA PRO A 111 -3.57 7.59 6.66
C PRO A 111 -2.95 8.79 7.40
N TRP A 112 -3.80 9.61 8.01
CA TRP A 112 -3.44 10.85 8.72
C TRP A 112 -3.50 10.71 10.24
N PHE A 113 -4.45 9.91 10.73
CA PHE A 113 -4.59 9.58 12.15
C PHE A 113 -4.85 8.07 12.29
N ILE A 114 -4.28 7.44 13.31
CA ILE A 114 -4.47 6.03 13.65
C ILE A 114 -4.77 5.85 15.14
N THR A 115 -5.43 4.74 15.47
CA THR A 115 -5.69 4.33 16.85
C THR A 115 -4.41 3.76 17.46
N THR A 116 -3.83 4.45 18.45
CA THR A 116 -2.53 4.10 19.07
C THR A 116 -2.66 3.36 20.41
N THR A 117 -3.85 2.87 20.75
CA THR A 117 -4.13 2.16 22.01
C THR A 117 -5.15 1.06 21.75
N GLN A 118 -5.02 -0.08 22.42
CA GLN A 118 -6.01 -1.17 22.28
C GLN A 118 -7.39 -0.71 22.77
N ASN A 119 -8.41 -0.88 21.93
CA ASN A 119 -9.80 -0.58 22.26
C ASN A 119 -10.64 -1.89 22.27
N PRO A 120 -10.57 -2.68 23.35
CA PRO A 120 -11.17 -4.02 23.39
C PRO A 120 -12.71 -3.98 23.45
N VAL A 121 -13.35 -4.79 22.61
CA VAL A 121 -14.81 -4.94 22.54
C VAL A 121 -15.25 -6.02 23.53
N ARG A 122 -15.74 -5.58 24.69
CA ARG A 122 -16.30 -6.47 25.73
C ARG A 122 -17.75 -6.83 25.40
N ALA A 123 -18.14 -8.08 25.62
CA ALA A 123 -19.51 -8.52 25.47
C ALA A 123 -20.46 -7.67 26.33
N GLY A 124 -21.47 -7.07 25.70
CA GLY A 124 -22.40 -6.11 26.32
C GLY A 124 -22.08 -4.63 26.06
N ASN A 125 -20.82 -4.26 25.80
CA ASN A 125 -20.48 -2.87 25.47
C ASN A 125 -20.59 -2.59 23.97
N THR A 126 -21.79 -2.17 23.53
CA THR A 126 -22.13 -1.89 22.13
C THR A 126 -22.31 -0.40 21.82
N SER A 127 -22.16 0.49 22.80
CA SER A 127 -22.43 1.93 22.67
C SER A 127 -21.45 2.77 23.49
N ASN A 128 -21.41 4.09 23.26
CA ASN A 128 -20.51 5.03 23.94
C ASN A 128 -19.01 4.72 23.80
N ILE A 129 -18.62 3.87 22.85
CA ILE A 129 -17.23 3.54 22.54
C ILE A 129 -16.53 4.83 22.07
N THR A 130 -15.38 5.16 22.64
CA THR A 130 -14.60 6.35 22.24
C THR A 130 -13.22 5.92 21.78
N LEU A 131 -12.98 5.96 20.48
CA LEU A 131 -11.69 5.67 19.87
C LEU A 131 -10.87 6.96 19.86
N VAL A 132 -9.80 7.00 20.65
CA VAL A 132 -8.82 8.09 20.64
C VAL A 132 -7.72 7.73 19.66
N LEU A 133 -7.54 8.59 18.66
CA LEU A 133 -6.51 8.47 17.63
C LEU A 133 -5.43 9.53 17.89
N SER A 134 -4.22 9.21 17.45
CA SER A 134 -3.10 10.15 17.37
C SER A 134 -2.76 10.35 15.89
N ARG A 135 -2.15 11.48 15.52
CA ARG A 135 -1.58 11.65 14.17
C ARG A 135 -0.67 10.46 13.83
N THR A 136 -0.75 9.98 12.60
CA THR A 136 0.14 8.93 12.08
C THR A 136 1.57 9.47 12.00
N SER A 137 2.35 9.29 13.06
CA SER A 137 3.81 9.23 12.91
C SER A 137 4.15 8.03 12.04
N ALA A 138 4.91 8.25 10.97
CA ALA A 138 5.49 7.17 10.17
C ALA A 138 6.59 6.50 11.01
N SER A 139 6.18 5.57 11.87
CA SER A 139 6.99 5.04 12.97
C SER A 139 7.40 3.57 12.81
N ALA A 140 7.52 3.10 11.57
CA ALA A 140 8.68 2.29 11.22
C ALA A 140 9.81 3.28 10.93
N THR A 141 10.97 3.12 11.56
CA THR A 141 12.04 4.13 11.63
C THR A 141 12.29 4.83 10.29
N ALA A 142 11.72 6.02 10.14
CA ALA A 142 11.90 6.82 8.93
C ALA A 142 13.39 7.10 8.77
N SER A 143 13.90 6.92 7.54
CA SER A 143 15.32 6.98 7.28
C SER A 143 15.60 7.46 5.86
N PRO A 144 16.57 8.38 5.66
CA PRO A 144 17.04 8.79 4.34
C PRO A 144 18.01 7.78 3.72
N ILE A 145 18.31 6.66 4.39
CA ILE A 145 19.21 5.61 3.90
C ILE A 145 18.64 4.91 2.65
N GLY A 146 19.53 4.53 1.73
CA GLY A 146 19.25 3.84 0.48
C GLY A 146 19.51 4.69 -0.78
N THR A 147 19.05 4.18 -1.92
CA THR A 147 19.31 4.75 -3.25
C THR A 147 18.20 5.71 -3.71
N TRP A 148 18.56 6.87 -4.26
CA TRP A 148 17.67 7.98 -4.60
C TRP A 148 17.99 8.62 -5.96
N LYS A 149 16.97 9.09 -6.69
CA LYS A 149 17.07 9.86 -7.94
C LYS A 149 16.31 11.17 -7.82
N ALA A 150 16.93 12.29 -8.18
CA ALA A 150 16.36 13.62 -8.00
C ALA A 150 15.26 13.89 -9.02
N GLU A 151 14.11 14.37 -8.55
CA GLU A 151 12.98 14.86 -9.36
C GLU A 151 12.95 16.39 -9.42
N ARG A 152 13.46 17.08 -8.38
CA ARG A 152 13.46 18.55 -8.28
C ARG A 152 14.67 19.05 -7.48
N LEU A 153 15.30 20.13 -7.96
CA LEU A 153 16.41 20.83 -7.31
C LEU A 153 15.99 22.28 -7.03
N GLY A 154 15.87 22.65 -5.75
CA GLY A 154 15.18 23.88 -5.34
C GLY A 154 13.79 23.93 -5.96
N ASP A 155 13.47 25.01 -6.65
CA ASP A 155 12.17 25.17 -7.32
C ASP A 155 12.16 24.67 -8.79
N ALA A 156 13.28 24.11 -9.30
CA ALA A 156 13.40 23.66 -10.69
C ALA A 156 13.25 22.13 -10.84
N PRO A 157 12.40 21.63 -11.76
CA PRO A 157 12.27 20.19 -12.03
C PRO A 157 13.49 19.64 -12.78
N VAL A 158 13.87 18.39 -12.47
CA VAL A 158 14.90 17.65 -13.23
C VAL A 158 14.24 17.06 -14.48
N THR A 159 14.51 17.66 -15.63
CA THR A 159 13.97 17.20 -16.92
C THR A 159 14.78 16.05 -17.51
N GLU A 160 14.13 15.10 -18.18
CA GLU A 160 14.75 13.86 -18.67
C GLU A 160 15.71 14.04 -19.87
N SER A 161 15.96 15.28 -20.32
CA SER A 161 16.94 15.59 -21.37
C SER A 161 18.41 15.40 -20.95
N GLY A 162 18.65 14.95 -19.71
CA GLY A 162 19.94 14.46 -19.24
C GLY A 162 19.77 13.38 -18.17
N LYS A 163 20.89 12.74 -17.77
CA LYS A 163 20.86 11.81 -16.63
C LYS A 163 20.55 12.58 -15.34
N ALA A 164 19.41 12.29 -14.74
CA ALA A 164 19.01 12.87 -13.46
C ALA A 164 20.08 12.62 -12.38
N PRO A 165 20.33 13.58 -11.46
CA PRO A 165 21.22 13.36 -10.32
C PRO A 165 20.74 12.19 -9.46
N THR A 166 21.68 11.45 -8.88
CA THR A 166 21.41 10.33 -7.96
C THR A 166 22.28 10.42 -6.73
N VAL A 167 21.79 9.89 -5.61
CA VAL A 167 22.55 9.75 -4.36
C VAL A 167 22.22 8.43 -3.68
N SER A 168 23.24 7.78 -3.13
CA SER A 168 23.14 6.72 -2.14
C SER A 168 23.54 7.31 -0.80
N ILE A 169 22.75 7.05 0.24
CA ILE A 169 23.08 7.39 1.64
C ILE A 169 23.17 6.07 2.40
N GLU A 170 24.34 5.79 2.96
CA GLU A 170 24.67 4.55 3.67
C GLU A 170 24.59 4.73 5.19
N GLU A 171 24.50 3.63 5.95
CA GLU A 171 24.25 3.67 7.41
C GLU A 171 25.41 4.31 8.20
N ASP A 172 26.64 4.25 7.69
CA ASP A 172 27.82 4.91 8.27
C ASP A 172 27.93 6.40 7.88
N GLY A 173 26.89 6.95 7.27
CA GLY A 173 26.86 8.31 6.73
C GLY A 173 27.66 8.49 5.44
N THR A 174 28.14 7.44 4.77
CA THR A 174 28.73 7.57 3.43
C THR A 174 27.69 8.05 2.44
N VAL A 175 28.05 9.08 1.66
CA VAL A 175 27.22 9.64 0.60
C VAL A 175 27.98 9.52 -0.70
N SER A 176 27.39 8.85 -1.69
CA SER A 176 27.98 8.67 -3.02
C SER A 176 26.92 8.87 -4.10
N GLY A 177 27.31 9.29 -5.31
CA GLY A 177 26.30 9.54 -6.35
C GLY A 177 26.79 10.24 -7.61
N PHE A 178 25.86 10.91 -8.28
CA PHE A 178 26.04 11.61 -9.55
C PHE A 178 25.31 12.96 -9.51
N SER A 179 25.99 14.05 -9.85
CA SER A 179 25.46 15.42 -9.75
C SER A 179 24.65 15.88 -10.98
N GLY A 180 24.65 15.10 -12.06
CA GLY A 180 24.15 15.52 -13.38
C GLY A 180 25.27 15.61 -14.43
N CYS A 181 26.52 15.84 -14.00
CA CYS A 181 27.71 15.71 -14.85
C CYS A 181 28.80 14.83 -14.22
N ASN A 182 29.14 15.04 -12.94
CA ASN A 182 30.25 14.38 -12.27
C ASN A 182 29.80 13.37 -11.22
N ARG A 183 30.73 12.51 -10.77
CA ARG A 183 30.50 11.66 -9.58
C ARG A 183 30.71 12.51 -8.34
N VAL A 184 29.84 12.34 -7.34
CA VAL A 184 29.94 13.02 -6.03
C VAL A 184 30.28 12.02 -4.94
N ARG A 185 31.04 12.46 -3.93
CA ARG A 185 31.19 11.78 -2.63
C ARG A 185 31.19 12.80 -1.49
N SER A 186 30.59 12.45 -0.36
CA SER A 186 30.59 13.23 0.88
C SER A 186 30.38 12.30 2.09
N LYS A 187 30.38 12.87 3.30
CA LYS A 187 29.85 12.26 4.52
C LYS A 187 28.63 13.07 4.97
N ALA A 188 27.62 12.40 5.50
CA ALA A 188 26.47 13.01 6.16
C ALA A 188 26.44 12.66 7.65
N THR A 189 26.17 13.65 8.49
CA THR A 189 25.78 13.43 9.89
C THR A 189 24.26 13.34 9.96
N LEU A 190 23.76 12.30 10.63
CA LEU A 190 22.33 11.98 10.76
C LEU A 190 21.95 11.98 12.25
N GLU A 191 21.15 12.95 12.68
CA GLU A 191 20.65 13.05 14.06
C GLU A 191 19.12 13.26 14.03
N GLY A 192 18.37 12.16 14.15
CA GLY A 192 16.92 12.16 13.99
C GLY A 192 16.49 12.65 12.61
N ALA A 193 15.62 13.67 12.57
CA ALA A 193 15.16 14.30 11.33
C ALA A 193 16.16 15.32 10.73
N THR A 194 17.33 15.52 11.35
CA THR A 194 18.38 16.36 10.78
C THR A 194 19.28 15.56 9.85
N ILE A 195 19.81 16.23 8.82
CA ILE A 195 20.89 15.72 7.98
C ILE A 195 21.77 16.90 7.56
N THR A 196 23.06 16.81 7.83
CA THR A 196 24.04 17.80 7.37
C THR A 196 25.11 17.09 6.55
N PHE A 197 25.29 17.54 5.30
CA PHE A 197 26.34 17.05 4.42
C PHE A 197 27.65 17.82 4.65
N GLY A 198 28.75 17.09 4.75
CA GLY A 198 30.10 17.66 4.66
C GLY A 198 30.47 18.05 3.22
N PRO A 199 31.71 18.54 3.01
CA PRO A 199 32.18 18.99 1.70
C PRO A 199 31.95 17.97 0.58
N MET A 200 31.26 18.40 -0.47
CA MET A 200 30.96 17.57 -1.64
C MET A 200 32.18 17.47 -2.56
N MET A 201 32.83 16.31 -2.57
CA MET A 201 33.99 16.01 -3.41
C MET A 201 33.52 15.51 -4.79
N THR A 202 33.83 16.26 -5.85
CA THR A 202 33.43 15.93 -7.23
C THR A 202 34.61 15.63 -8.15
N THR A 203 34.34 14.90 -9.24
CA THR A 203 35.25 14.85 -10.40
C THR A 203 35.15 16.14 -11.22
N ARG A 204 36.08 16.34 -12.18
CA ARG A 204 36.10 17.51 -13.09
C ARG A 204 36.05 17.12 -14.57
N MET A 205 35.03 16.34 -14.94
CA MET A 205 34.68 16.08 -16.33
C MET A 205 33.93 17.29 -16.92
N ALA A 206 34.10 17.53 -18.23
CA ALA A 206 33.34 18.51 -18.96
C ALA A 206 32.11 17.85 -19.61
N CYS A 207 30.92 18.38 -19.32
CA CYS A 207 29.66 17.97 -19.93
C CYS A 207 29.02 19.13 -20.72
N LEU A 208 27.89 18.86 -21.38
CA LEU A 208 27.06 19.92 -21.98
C LEU A 208 26.64 20.95 -20.91
N PRO A 209 26.48 22.25 -21.26
CA PRO A 209 26.20 23.32 -20.29
C PRO A 209 25.00 23.06 -19.37
N GLN A 210 23.94 22.42 -19.87
CA GLN A 210 22.77 22.04 -19.05
C GLN A 210 23.15 21.06 -17.93
N ALA A 211 23.98 20.05 -18.21
CA ALA A 211 24.44 19.08 -17.22
C ALA A 211 25.36 19.72 -16.16
N MET A 212 26.21 20.68 -16.58
CA MET A 212 27.03 21.48 -15.66
C MET A 212 26.18 22.38 -14.75
N ALA A 213 25.10 22.97 -15.29
CA ALA A 213 24.16 23.78 -14.51
C ALA A 213 23.35 22.95 -13.50
N THR A 214 22.87 21.76 -13.92
CA THR A 214 22.24 20.78 -13.02
C THR A 214 23.17 20.38 -11.89
N GLU A 215 24.46 20.15 -12.16
CA GLU A 215 25.47 19.88 -11.14
C GLU A 215 25.61 21.03 -10.13
N GLN A 216 25.80 22.26 -10.60
CA GLN A 216 25.94 23.42 -9.70
C GLN A 216 24.71 23.61 -8.81
N LEU A 217 23.51 23.40 -9.38
CA LEU A 217 22.25 23.48 -8.64
C LEU A 217 22.08 22.31 -7.66
N PHE A 218 22.51 21.10 -8.00
CA PHE A 218 22.51 19.95 -7.10
C PHE A 218 23.42 20.20 -5.89
N LEU A 219 24.69 20.54 -6.14
CA LEU A 219 25.69 20.76 -5.08
C LEU A 219 25.26 21.86 -4.11
N LYS A 220 24.78 23.00 -4.62
CA LYS A 220 24.26 24.12 -3.82
C LYS A 220 23.09 23.71 -2.91
N ASN A 221 22.15 22.92 -3.41
CA ASN A 221 21.00 22.48 -2.63
C ASN A 221 21.38 21.44 -1.56
N MET A 222 22.31 20.52 -1.87
CA MET A 222 22.84 19.59 -0.88
C MET A 222 23.60 20.34 0.24
N GLU A 223 24.42 21.35 -0.11
CA GLU A 223 25.12 22.21 0.85
C GLU A 223 24.18 23.04 1.75
N ALA A 224 23.03 23.48 1.22
CA ALA A 224 22.01 24.21 1.97
C ALA A 224 21.17 23.32 2.92
N THR A 225 21.21 22.00 2.77
CA THR A 225 20.34 21.07 3.50
C THR A 225 20.72 20.94 4.98
N ARG A 226 19.72 20.98 5.87
CA ARG A 226 19.86 20.76 7.33
C ARG A 226 18.90 19.71 7.89
N GLY A 227 17.82 19.39 7.18
CA GLY A 227 16.83 18.39 7.59
C GLY A 227 16.29 17.56 6.44
N TRP A 228 15.47 16.56 6.77
CA TRP A 228 14.83 15.69 5.78
C TRP A 228 13.44 15.22 6.22
N HIS A 229 12.58 14.99 5.23
CA HIS A 229 11.24 14.40 5.39
C HIS A 229 11.07 13.22 4.44
N LEU A 230 10.61 12.09 4.96
CA LEU A 230 10.23 10.92 4.16
C LEU A 230 8.71 10.84 4.05
N ALA A 231 8.18 10.67 2.84
CA ALA A 231 6.75 10.44 2.64
C ALA A 231 6.31 9.14 3.36
N PRO A 232 5.06 9.04 3.87
CA PRO A 232 4.60 7.83 4.57
C PRO A 232 4.62 6.53 3.73
N THR A 233 4.75 6.66 2.41
CA THR A 233 4.93 5.59 1.42
C THR A 233 6.39 5.12 1.27
N GLY A 234 7.36 5.83 1.83
CA GLY A 234 8.80 5.52 1.77
C GLY A 234 9.47 5.78 0.42
N ASP A 235 8.73 6.20 -0.60
CA ASP A 235 9.17 6.35 -1.99
C ASP A 235 9.66 7.75 -2.37
N VAL A 236 9.34 8.78 -1.58
CA VAL A 236 9.77 10.17 -1.81
C VAL A 236 10.47 10.72 -0.57
N LEU A 237 11.69 11.23 -0.77
CA LEU A 237 12.51 11.92 0.23
C LEU A 237 12.65 13.39 -0.17
N ALA A 238 12.25 14.30 0.72
CA ALA A 238 12.52 15.73 0.58
C ALA A 238 13.65 16.13 1.54
N LEU A 239 14.72 16.68 1.02
CA LEU A 239 15.72 17.42 1.80
C LEU A 239 15.24 18.86 1.99
N VAL A 240 15.49 19.45 3.16
CA VAL A 240 15.07 20.81 3.52
C VAL A 240 16.22 21.63 4.13
N ASP A 241 16.14 22.96 3.98
CA ASP A 241 17.02 23.91 4.65
C ASP A 241 16.62 24.16 6.12
N ALA A 242 17.24 25.17 6.76
CA ALA A 242 16.95 25.54 8.15
C ALA A 242 15.58 26.23 8.34
N GLN A 243 14.84 26.50 7.26
CA GLN A 243 13.54 27.15 7.23
C GLN A 243 12.43 26.18 6.79
N ASP A 244 12.73 24.87 6.74
CA ASP A 244 11.87 23.80 6.25
C ASP A 244 11.50 23.91 4.75
N LYS A 245 12.21 24.76 3.98
CA LYS A 245 11.99 24.84 2.52
C LYS A 245 12.72 23.68 1.84
N PRO A 246 12.06 22.93 0.92
CA PRO A 246 12.71 21.87 0.16
C PRO A 246 13.87 22.35 -0.71
N THR A 247 15.05 21.78 -0.46
CA THR A 247 16.28 21.96 -1.25
C THR A 247 16.38 20.94 -2.38
N VAL A 248 16.02 19.68 -2.11
CA VAL A 248 15.98 18.61 -3.12
C VAL A 248 14.77 17.71 -2.86
N VAL A 249 14.09 17.27 -3.92
CA VAL A 249 13.11 16.18 -3.84
C VAL A 249 13.63 15.00 -4.66
N PHE A 250 13.69 13.83 -4.03
CA PHE A 250 14.11 12.56 -4.63
C PHE A 250 12.97 11.55 -4.62
N ARG A 251 12.96 10.68 -5.64
CA ARG A 251 12.27 9.38 -5.60
C ARG A 251 13.26 8.27 -5.28
N ARG A 252 12.88 7.32 -4.43
CA ARG A 252 13.66 6.11 -4.14
C ARG A 252 13.86 5.33 -5.44
N GLN A 253 15.04 4.75 -5.62
CA GLN A 253 15.28 3.77 -6.68
C GLN A 253 15.34 2.37 -6.05
N PRO A 254 14.89 1.32 -6.75
CA PRO A 254 15.16 -0.05 -6.30
C PRO A 254 16.67 -0.26 -6.28
N ASP A 255 17.17 -1.00 -5.31
CA ASP A 255 18.61 -1.25 -5.21
C ASP A 255 19.08 -2.09 -6.40
N ALA A 256 20.25 -1.75 -6.94
CA ALA A 256 20.79 -2.30 -8.19
C ALA A 256 20.96 -3.83 -8.20
N ALA A 257 20.89 -4.48 -7.04
CA ALA A 257 20.84 -5.93 -6.90
C ALA A 257 19.59 -6.57 -7.54
N SER A 258 18.48 -5.82 -7.69
CA SER A 258 17.21 -6.36 -8.20
C SER A 258 17.08 -6.36 -9.74
N GLU A 259 17.79 -5.48 -10.46
CA GLU A 259 17.70 -5.41 -11.94
C GLU A 259 18.53 -6.51 -12.65
N GLY A 260 19.45 -7.17 -11.95
CA GLY A 260 20.26 -8.26 -12.51
C GLY A 260 19.53 -9.61 -12.69
N ALA A 261 18.31 -9.76 -12.16
CA ALA A 261 17.68 -11.08 -11.95
C ALA A 261 16.68 -11.53 -13.03
N SER A 262 16.37 -10.70 -14.05
CA SER A 262 15.22 -10.96 -14.95
C SER A 262 15.50 -10.83 -16.46
N ASN A 263 16.77 -10.86 -16.89
CA ASN A 263 17.11 -10.94 -18.33
C ASN A 263 18.44 -11.68 -18.60
N LYS A 264 18.45 -13.00 -18.35
CA LYS A 264 19.48 -13.91 -18.90
C LYS A 264 18.88 -15.23 -19.40
N ALA A 265 18.01 -15.13 -20.39
CA ALA A 265 17.64 -16.27 -21.23
C ALA A 265 18.82 -16.57 -22.18
N THR A 266 19.70 -17.49 -21.79
CA THR A 266 20.80 -17.98 -22.64
C THR A 266 20.23 -18.70 -23.86
N PRO A 267 20.72 -18.45 -25.10
CA PRO A 267 20.31 -19.22 -26.26
C PRO A 267 20.85 -20.65 -26.17
N ALA A 268 19.96 -21.64 -26.03
CA ALA A 268 20.32 -23.05 -26.12
C ALA A 268 20.38 -23.47 -27.60
N SER A 269 21.57 -23.84 -28.07
CA SER A 269 21.76 -24.40 -29.42
C SER A 269 21.03 -25.74 -29.55
N GLY A 270 20.23 -25.89 -30.60
CA GLY A 270 19.51 -27.12 -30.92
C GLY A 270 19.53 -27.37 -32.42
N ASN A 271 20.58 -28.03 -32.90
CA ASN A 271 20.75 -28.37 -34.31
C ASN A 271 20.86 -29.89 -34.47
N PRO A 272 20.06 -30.50 -35.35
CA PRO A 272 20.50 -31.67 -36.10
C PRO A 272 20.34 -31.46 -37.61
N ALA A 273 21.37 -31.87 -38.37
CA ALA A 273 21.24 -32.20 -39.78
C ALA A 273 20.63 -33.62 -39.92
N THR A 274 20.24 -34.15 -41.08
CA THR A 274 20.44 -33.75 -42.48
C THR A 274 19.27 -34.32 -43.30
N ASP A 275 18.81 -33.65 -44.37
CA ASP A 275 18.51 -34.38 -45.62
C ASP A 275 18.57 -33.46 -46.87
N THR A 276 18.28 -34.01 -48.05
CA THR A 276 19.01 -33.69 -49.28
C THR A 276 18.10 -33.52 -50.52
N GLN A 277 18.59 -32.78 -51.51
CA GLN A 277 18.22 -32.87 -52.95
C GLN A 277 16.91 -32.14 -53.41
N PRO A 278 16.69 -31.91 -54.73
CA PRO A 278 17.10 -30.61 -55.29
C PRO A 278 16.11 -29.92 -56.27
N ALA A 279 16.55 -28.78 -56.82
CA ALA A 279 16.11 -28.14 -58.07
C ALA A 279 14.72 -27.44 -58.04
N GLN A 280 14.35 -26.53 -58.97
CA GLN A 280 15.01 -25.94 -60.14
C GLN A 280 14.76 -24.40 -60.16
N ILE A 281 15.69 -23.57 -60.65
CA ILE A 281 15.35 -22.23 -61.17
C ILE A 281 16.22 -21.86 -62.38
N THR A 282 15.56 -21.60 -63.51
CA THR A 282 16.03 -20.97 -64.75
C THR A 282 14.81 -20.19 -65.25
N PRO A 283 14.88 -18.89 -65.63
CA PRO A 283 15.63 -18.51 -66.84
C PRO A 283 16.31 -17.11 -66.91
N THR A 284 17.28 -17.09 -67.81
CA THR A 284 17.93 -16.02 -68.60
C THR A 284 16.92 -15.22 -69.46
N PRO A 285 17.27 -14.10 -70.13
CA PRO A 285 18.10 -12.92 -69.79
C PRO A 285 17.35 -11.57 -69.93
N ARG A 286 18.05 -10.47 -69.64
CA ARG A 286 18.26 -9.40 -70.64
C ARG A 286 19.68 -8.84 -70.50
#